data_AF-A0A2Z5YYX1-F1
#
_entry.id   AF-A0A2Z5YYX1-F1
#
_cell.length_a   1.000
_cell.length_b   1.000
_cell.length_c   1.000
_cell.angle_alpha   90.00
_cell.angle_beta   90.00
_cell.angle_gamma   90.00
#
_symmetry.space_group_name_H-M   'P 1'
#
loop_
_entity.id
_entity.type
_entity.pdbx_description
1 polymer ?
#
loop_
_entity_poly.entity_id
_entity_poly.type
_entity_poly.pdbx_seq_one_letter_code
_entity_poly.pdbx_strand_id
1 'polypeptide(L)'
;MSAFVAKLDDLRAAFPGSTVAVAHHSGHEGADRARGSIALKAACDFEYRVNKSGDTVKAICTKMKDAPERAPATFSLEDIDLGFDPEGKPMGSAVLIPAEGDDSDDAPAKLSRNAKLARETYVPAAAAHGVFDPEEGLQGVHAEDWRTAFYAKHTGDNTDAKKKAFQNGRKALVDKGLMTVTNDVYLTTEPVVRMAIVMQREGRDNRDGTGQN
;
A
#
# COMPACT_ATOMS: atom_id res chain seq x y z
N MET A 1 -18.01 20.96 -17.24
CA MET A 1 -17.91 21.08 -15.76
C MET A 1 -18.52 22.38 -15.26
N SER A 2 -18.14 23.55 -15.78
CA SER A 2 -18.69 24.83 -15.30
C SER A 2 -20.22 24.92 -15.36
N ALA A 3 -20.85 24.43 -16.45
CA ALA A 3 -22.31 24.36 -16.55
C ALA A 3 -22.95 23.41 -15.52
N PHE A 4 -22.24 22.33 -15.13
CA PHE A 4 -22.71 21.42 -14.10
C PHE A 4 -22.65 22.08 -12.72
N VAL A 5 -21.52 22.73 -12.39
CA VAL A 5 -21.37 23.51 -11.15
C VAL A 5 -22.47 24.57 -11.03
N ALA A 6 -22.71 25.35 -12.10
CA ALA A 6 -23.76 26.36 -12.12
C ALA A 6 -25.15 25.78 -11.81
N LYS A 7 -25.45 24.56 -12.29
CA LYS A 7 -26.73 23.88 -11.98
C LYS A 7 -26.82 23.39 -10.54
N LEU A 8 -25.69 23.05 -9.91
CA LEU A 8 -25.67 22.75 -8.47
C LEU A 8 -25.87 24.02 -7.62
N ASP A 9 -25.34 25.16 -8.09
CA ASP A 9 -25.57 26.45 -7.45
C ASP A 9 -27.05 26.86 -7.55
N ASP A 10 -27.70 26.62 -8.70
CA ASP A 10 -29.15 26.81 -8.86
C ASP A 10 -29.94 25.97 -7.82
N LEU A 11 -29.54 24.71 -7.59
CA LEU A 11 -30.16 23.84 -6.57
C LEU A 11 -29.95 24.37 -5.15
N ARG A 12 -28.73 24.82 -4.81
CA ARG A 12 -28.47 25.45 -3.50
C ARG A 12 -29.31 26.70 -3.29
N ALA A 13 -29.49 27.52 -4.32
CA ALA A 13 -30.31 28.73 -4.26
C ALA A 13 -31.81 28.39 -4.08
N ALA A 14 -32.29 27.34 -4.75
CA ALA A 14 -33.67 26.88 -4.62
C ALA A 14 -33.97 26.24 -3.25
N PHE A 15 -32.97 25.65 -2.59
CA PHE A 15 -33.12 24.97 -1.29
C PHE A 15 -32.13 25.50 -0.23
N PRO A 16 -32.35 26.71 0.31
CA PRO A 16 -31.48 27.30 1.33
C PRO A 16 -31.29 26.40 2.55
N GLY A 17 -30.07 26.34 3.08
CA GLY A 17 -29.72 25.47 4.22
C GLY A 17 -29.37 24.03 3.84
N SER A 18 -29.51 23.65 2.57
CA SER A 18 -29.11 22.32 2.09
C SER A 18 -27.63 22.23 1.76
N THR A 19 -27.05 21.04 1.92
CA THR A 19 -25.72 20.69 1.40
C THR A 19 -25.87 19.82 0.16
N VAL A 20 -25.17 20.18 -0.92
CA VAL A 20 -25.11 19.37 -2.14
C VAL A 20 -23.77 18.62 -2.16
N ALA A 21 -23.83 17.30 -1.96
CA ALA A 21 -22.67 16.41 -2.05
C ALA A 21 -22.67 15.68 -3.40
N VAL A 22 -21.51 15.62 -4.06
CA VAL A 22 -21.35 14.98 -5.37
C VAL A 22 -20.30 13.89 -5.27
N ALA A 23 -20.66 12.66 -5.65
CA ALA A 23 -19.71 11.56 -5.79
C ALA A 23 -19.09 11.58 -7.19
N HIS A 24 -17.76 11.45 -7.27
CA HIS A 24 -17.05 11.26 -8.52
C HIS A 24 -15.89 10.28 -8.35
N HIS A 25 -15.51 9.60 -9.42
CA HIS A 25 -14.38 8.65 -9.39
C HIS A 25 -13.03 9.39 -9.44
N SER A 26 -11.98 8.74 -8.91
CA SER A 26 -10.58 9.17 -9.04
C SER A 26 -10.02 8.91 -10.44
N GLY A 27 -8.91 9.58 -10.77
CA GLY A 27 -8.24 9.46 -12.07
C GLY A 27 -7.57 8.10 -12.28
N HIS A 28 -7.46 7.65 -13.53
CA HIS A 28 -6.91 6.34 -13.88
C HIS A 28 -5.40 6.21 -13.60
N GLU A 29 -4.66 7.32 -13.62
CA GLU A 29 -3.18 7.37 -13.48
C GLU A 29 -2.69 7.87 -12.10
N GLY A 30 -3.59 8.08 -11.15
CA GLY A 30 -3.21 8.46 -9.79
C GLY A 30 -4.42 8.59 -8.87
N ALA A 31 -4.45 7.78 -7.80
CA ALA A 31 -5.50 7.82 -6.78
C ALA A 31 -5.55 9.17 -6.04
N ASP A 32 -4.47 9.95 -6.10
CA ASP A 32 -4.34 11.22 -5.39
C ASP A 32 -5.10 12.37 -6.03
N ARG A 33 -5.50 12.25 -7.30
CA ARG A 33 -6.19 13.33 -8.03
C ARG A 33 -7.58 12.92 -8.48
N ALA A 34 -8.53 13.82 -8.22
CA ALA A 34 -9.87 13.78 -8.78
C ALA A 34 -9.81 13.65 -10.32
N ARG A 35 -10.62 12.75 -10.90
CA ARG A 35 -10.73 12.66 -12.36
C ARG A 35 -11.49 13.87 -12.90
N GLY A 36 -10.92 14.55 -13.88
CA GLY A 36 -11.63 15.57 -14.65
C GLY A 36 -11.14 16.99 -14.38
N SER A 37 -12.08 17.93 -14.31
CA SER A 37 -11.78 19.37 -14.32
C SER A 37 -11.52 19.91 -12.91
N ILE A 38 -10.39 20.60 -12.76
CA ILE A 38 -10.01 21.37 -11.55
C ILE A 38 -11.13 22.33 -11.11
N ALA A 39 -12.00 22.75 -12.04
CA ALA A 39 -13.14 23.62 -11.75
C ALA A 39 -14.07 23.05 -10.68
N LEU A 40 -14.28 21.72 -10.62
CA LEU A 40 -15.13 21.12 -9.58
C LEU A 40 -14.47 21.25 -8.21
N LYS A 41 -13.20 20.84 -8.10
CA LYS A 41 -12.44 20.99 -6.86
C LYS A 41 -12.37 22.45 -6.42
N ALA A 42 -12.23 23.40 -7.34
CA ALA A 42 -12.23 24.83 -7.02
C ALA A 42 -13.58 25.31 -6.47
N ALA A 43 -14.69 24.80 -6.99
CA ALA A 43 -16.05 25.19 -6.62
C ALA A 43 -16.56 24.57 -5.29
N CYS A 44 -16.02 23.44 -4.85
CA CYS A 44 -16.46 22.78 -3.61
C CYS A 44 -15.90 23.47 -2.36
N ASP A 45 -16.69 23.56 -1.28
CA ASP A 45 -16.21 24.05 0.03
C ASP A 45 -15.35 23.00 0.76
N PHE A 46 -15.64 21.71 0.53
CA PHE A 46 -14.85 20.58 1.03
C PHE A 46 -14.76 19.45 0.00
N GLU A 47 -13.71 18.64 0.08
CA GLU A 47 -13.50 17.44 -0.76
C GLU A 47 -12.99 16.31 0.14
N TYR A 48 -13.57 15.12 0.00
CA TYR A 48 -13.10 13.91 0.65
C TYR A 48 -12.77 12.84 -0.38
N ARG A 49 -11.62 12.20 -0.23
CA ARG A 49 -11.22 11.01 -0.95
C ARG A 49 -11.56 9.78 -0.11
N VAL A 50 -12.24 8.81 -0.70
CA VAL A 50 -12.55 7.53 -0.04
C VAL A 50 -11.72 6.43 -0.67
N ASN A 51 -10.91 5.75 0.14
CA ASN A 51 -10.07 4.63 -0.25
C ASN A 51 -10.55 3.35 0.44
N LYS A 52 -10.73 2.25 -0.31
CA LYS A 52 -11.02 0.92 0.23
C LYS A 52 -9.84 -0.01 0.00
N SER A 53 -9.39 -0.71 1.05
CA SER A 53 -8.32 -1.72 1.02
C SER A 53 -8.75 -2.92 1.86
N GLY A 54 -9.08 -4.04 1.20
CA GLY A 54 -9.78 -5.14 1.88
C GLY A 54 -11.10 -4.65 2.46
N ASP A 55 -11.30 -4.89 3.75
CA ASP A 55 -12.49 -4.44 4.49
C ASP A 55 -12.27 -3.08 5.17
N THR A 56 -11.08 -2.49 5.07
CA THR A 56 -10.81 -1.16 5.61
C THR A 56 -11.21 -0.07 4.61
N VAL A 57 -11.98 0.91 5.07
CA VAL A 57 -12.35 2.13 4.32
C VAL A 57 -11.78 3.34 5.04
N LYS A 58 -11.01 4.17 4.33
CA LYS A 58 -10.50 5.46 4.83
C LYS A 58 -11.17 6.61 4.08
N ALA A 59 -11.69 7.59 4.82
CA ALA A 59 -12.18 8.86 4.29
C ALA A 59 -11.19 9.98 4.66
N ILE A 60 -10.61 10.61 3.65
CA ILE A 60 -9.49 11.54 3.77
C ILE A 60 -9.96 12.91 3.30
N CYS A 61 -9.78 13.95 4.12
CA CYS A 61 -10.07 15.32 3.73
C CYS A 61 -8.97 15.84 2.79
N THR A 62 -9.31 16.11 1.52
CA THR A 62 -8.34 16.60 0.50
C THR A 62 -8.55 18.06 0.11
N LYS A 63 -9.59 18.69 0.68
CA LYS A 63 -9.83 20.14 0.65
C LYS A 63 -10.75 20.51 1.81
N MET A 64 -10.42 21.59 2.52
CA MET A 64 -11.32 22.28 3.43
C MET A 64 -11.12 23.79 3.28
N LYS A 65 -12.21 24.54 3.09
CA LYS A 65 -12.15 25.99 2.85
C LYS A 65 -12.27 26.81 4.15
N ASP A 66 -13.31 26.55 4.94
CA ASP A 66 -13.70 27.41 6.06
C ASP A 66 -13.29 26.84 7.44
N ALA A 67 -12.47 25.79 7.45
CA ALA A 67 -11.98 25.13 8.67
C ALA A 67 -10.62 24.43 8.41
N PRO A 68 -9.88 24.04 9.45
CA PRO A 68 -8.74 23.14 9.30
C PRO A 68 -9.14 21.82 8.65
N GLU A 69 -8.23 21.23 7.87
CA GLU A 69 -8.41 19.88 7.34
C GLU A 69 -8.56 18.87 8.50
N ARG A 70 -9.51 17.95 8.36
CA ARG A 70 -9.77 16.93 9.37
C ARG A 70 -8.82 15.76 9.17
N ALA A 71 -8.41 15.14 10.28
CA ALA A 71 -7.69 13.87 10.26
C ALA A 71 -8.50 12.79 9.50
N PRO A 72 -7.84 11.83 8.82
CA PRO A 72 -8.53 10.75 8.15
C PRO A 72 -9.43 9.96 9.10
N ALA A 73 -10.63 9.60 8.63
CA ALA A 73 -11.52 8.70 9.37
C ALA A 73 -11.38 7.28 8.80
N THR A 74 -11.08 6.31 9.67
CA THR A 74 -10.94 4.90 9.30
C THR A 74 -12.15 4.10 9.76
N PHE A 75 -12.61 3.20 8.91
CA PHE A 75 -13.76 2.32 9.13
C PHE A 75 -13.43 0.89 8.71
N SER A 76 -14.04 -0.07 9.40
CA SER A 76 -14.21 -1.45 8.93
C SER A 76 -15.55 -1.56 8.20
N LEU A 77 -15.57 -2.24 7.05
CA LEU A 77 -16.78 -2.56 6.32
C LEU A 77 -17.26 -3.94 6.75
N GLU A 78 -18.43 -4.01 7.37
CA GLU A 78 -19.02 -5.25 7.84
C GLU A 78 -20.32 -5.55 7.09
N ASP A 79 -20.50 -6.80 6.69
CA ASP A 79 -21.74 -7.28 6.11
C ASP A 79 -22.76 -7.56 7.22
N ILE A 80 -23.97 -7.05 7.06
CA ILE A 80 -25.10 -7.29 7.95
C ILE A 80 -26.18 -8.10 7.23
N ASP A 81 -26.70 -9.11 7.91
CA ASP A 81 -27.84 -9.90 7.45
C ASP A 81 -29.14 -9.12 7.73
N LEU A 82 -29.94 -8.90 6.67
CA LEU A 82 -31.24 -8.23 6.73
C LEU A 82 -32.41 -9.21 6.64
N GLY A 83 -32.14 -10.52 6.68
CA GLY A 83 -33.14 -11.58 6.56
C GLY A 83 -33.44 -11.89 5.10
N PHE A 84 -34.72 -12.06 4.75
CA PHE A 84 -35.15 -12.45 3.42
C PHE A 84 -36.11 -11.42 2.81
N ASP A 85 -36.02 -11.22 1.49
CA ASP A 85 -37.00 -10.41 0.76
C ASP A 85 -38.37 -11.13 0.70
N PRO A 86 -39.44 -10.46 0.21
CA PRO A 86 -40.77 -11.08 0.08
C PRO A 86 -40.79 -12.35 -0.79
N GLU A 87 -39.80 -12.54 -1.65
CA GLU A 87 -39.61 -13.71 -2.49
C GLU A 87 -38.78 -14.83 -1.83
N GLY A 88 -38.36 -14.64 -0.57
CA GLY A 88 -37.61 -15.62 0.22
C GLY A 88 -36.12 -15.69 -0.12
N LYS A 89 -35.54 -14.65 -0.73
CA LYS A 89 -34.11 -14.56 -1.05
C LYS A 89 -33.36 -13.83 0.06
N PRO A 90 -32.19 -14.33 0.51
CA PRO A 90 -31.42 -13.67 1.55
C PRO A 90 -30.98 -12.27 1.10
N MET A 91 -31.13 -11.31 2.00
CA MET A 91 -30.73 -9.92 1.83
C MET A 91 -29.63 -9.59 2.82
N GLY A 92 -28.57 -8.96 2.33
CA GLY A 92 -27.55 -8.34 3.17
C GLY A 92 -27.37 -6.88 2.82
N SER A 93 -26.76 -6.14 3.73
CA SER A 93 -26.24 -4.79 3.48
C SER A 93 -24.84 -4.69 4.05
N ALA A 94 -24.16 -3.58 3.81
CA ALA A 94 -22.85 -3.30 4.39
C ALA A 94 -22.90 -2.03 5.23
N VAL A 95 -22.26 -2.07 6.39
CA VAL A 95 -22.16 -0.93 7.31
C VAL A 95 -20.70 -0.57 7.56
N LEU A 96 -20.45 0.72 7.78
CA LEU A 96 -19.14 1.22 8.19
C LEU A 96 -19.11 1.32 9.70
N ILE A 97 -18.24 0.53 10.33
CA ILE A 97 -17.96 0.58 11.76
C ILE A 97 -16.70 1.43 11.97
N PRO A 98 -16.72 2.49 12.79
CA PRO A 98 -15.51 3.25 13.11
C PRO A 98 -14.43 2.31 13.63
N ALA A 99 -13.23 2.42 13.05
CA ALA A 99 -12.09 1.60 13.42
C ALA A 99 -10.92 2.51 13.81
N GLU A 100 -10.12 2.07 14.78
CA GLU A 100 -8.82 2.68 15.03
C GLU A 100 -7.93 2.40 13.83
N GLY A 101 -7.45 3.45 13.19
CA GLY A 101 -6.56 3.37 12.05
C GLY A 101 -5.55 4.48 12.13
N ASP A 102 -4.35 4.21 11.63
CA ASP A 102 -3.27 5.18 11.57
C ASP A 102 -3.71 6.43 10.77
N ASP A 103 -3.42 7.62 11.30
CA ASP A 103 -3.72 8.93 10.69
C ASP A 103 -2.98 9.15 9.36
N SER A 104 -2.12 8.20 8.98
CA SER A 104 -1.42 8.19 7.70
C SER A 104 -2.39 8.00 6.53
N ASP A 105 -2.25 8.88 5.54
CA ASP A 105 -2.95 8.84 4.25
C ASP A 105 -2.54 7.60 3.40
N ASP A 106 -1.56 6.85 3.90
CA ASP A 106 -1.01 5.66 3.27
C ASP A 106 -1.91 4.45 3.53
N ALA A 107 -2.79 4.14 2.57
CA ALA A 107 -3.01 2.73 2.26
C ALA A 107 -1.61 2.11 2.03
N PRO A 108 -1.28 0.88 2.51
CA PRO A 108 0.06 0.31 2.38
C PRO A 108 0.49 0.41 0.92
N ALA A 109 1.37 1.37 0.65
CA ALA A 109 1.45 1.92 -0.70
C ALA A 109 1.94 0.81 -1.62
N LYS A 110 1.06 0.38 -2.55
CA LYS A 110 1.23 -0.82 -3.39
C LYS A 110 2.66 -0.84 -3.94
N LEU A 111 3.41 -1.89 -3.61
CA LEU A 111 4.80 -1.99 -4.04
C LEU A 111 4.89 -1.93 -5.56
N SER A 112 5.82 -1.12 -6.08
CA SER A 112 6.14 -1.09 -7.51
C SER A 112 6.60 -2.48 -7.97
N ARG A 113 6.54 -2.77 -9.28
CA ARG A 113 7.01 -4.05 -9.84
C ARG A 113 8.43 -4.40 -9.38
N ASN A 114 9.33 -3.42 -9.38
CA ASN A 114 10.72 -3.61 -8.97
C ASN A 114 10.86 -3.80 -7.46
N ALA A 115 10.06 -3.08 -6.65
CA ALA A 115 10.06 -3.28 -5.20
C ALA A 115 9.50 -4.65 -4.80
N LYS A 116 8.48 -5.16 -5.52
CA LYS A 116 7.97 -6.52 -5.34
C LYS A 116 9.04 -7.56 -5.67
N LEU A 117 9.69 -7.44 -6.82
CA LEU A 117 10.76 -8.36 -7.23
C LEU A 117 11.96 -8.30 -6.26
N ALA A 118 12.32 -7.10 -5.80
CA ALA A 118 13.36 -6.91 -4.80
C ALA A 118 13.01 -7.66 -3.50
N ARG A 119 11.78 -7.47 -2.98
CA ARG A 119 11.30 -8.18 -1.78
C ARG A 119 11.28 -9.70 -1.98
N GLU A 120 10.82 -10.18 -3.12
CA GLU A 120 10.77 -11.61 -3.45
C GLU A 120 12.17 -12.26 -3.50
N THR A 121 13.15 -11.53 -4.04
CA THR A 121 14.53 -12.02 -4.22
C THR A 121 15.39 -11.84 -2.97
N TYR A 122 14.95 -11.04 -2.00
CA TYR A 122 15.64 -10.82 -0.74
C TYR A 122 15.73 -12.09 0.11
N VAL A 123 14.59 -12.76 0.34
CA VAL A 123 14.52 -13.97 1.19
C VAL A 123 15.52 -15.04 0.77
N PRO A 124 15.56 -15.49 -0.50
CA PRO A 124 16.53 -16.49 -0.92
C PRO A 124 17.97 -15.99 -0.89
N ALA A 125 18.23 -14.69 -1.13
CA ALA A 125 19.56 -14.10 -1.03
C ALA A 125 20.06 -14.07 0.42
N ALA A 126 19.22 -13.65 1.36
CA ALA A 126 19.55 -13.62 2.78
C ALA A 126 19.71 -15.04 3.36
N ALA A 127 18.93 -16.02 2.91
CA ALA A 127 19.11 -17.41 3.31
C ALA A 127 20.40 -18.04 2.78
N ALA A 128 20.97 -17.54 1.67
CA ALA A 128 22.20 -18.06 1.06
C ALA A 128 23.47 -17.30 1.49
N HIS A 129 23.37 -15.98 1.60
CA HIS A 129 24.50 -15.06 1.76
C HIS A 129 24.26 -14.00 2.83
N GLY A 130 23.25 -14.19 3.69
CA GLY A 130 22.98 -13.27 4.78
C GLY A 130 24.15 -13.21 5.76
N VAL A 131 24.35 -12.04 6.36
CA VAL A 131 25.21 -11.85 7.53
C VAL A 131 24.40 -12.21 8.76
N PHE A 132 24.93 -13.08 9.60
CA PHE A 132 24.26 -13.52 10.82
C PHE A 132 25.18 -13.33 12.00
N ASP A 133 24.59 -12.80 13.06
CA ASP A 133 25.18 -12.75 14.38
C ASP A 133 24.66 -13.94 15.22
N PRO A 134 25.51 -14.62 16.01
CA PRO A 134 25.09 -15.75 16.84
C PRO A 134 24.05 -15.42 17.92
N GLU A 135 24.02 -14.19 18.43
CA GLU A 135 23.13 -13.76 19.51
C GLU A 135 21.91 -13.00 18.98
N GLU A 136 22.10 -12.18 17.95
CA GLU A 136 21.06 -11.30 17.40
C GLU A 136 20.40 -11.83 16.12
N GLY A 137 20.92 -12.91 15.53
CA GLY A 137 20.37 -13.54 14.34
C GLY A 137 20.70 -12.81 13.03
N LEU A 138 19.76 -12.79 12.08
CA LEU A 138 19.97 -12.17 10.76
C LEU A 138 20.24 -10.66 10.89
N GLN A 139 21.44 -10.24 10.49
CA GLN A 139 21.85 -8.84 10.43
C GLN A 139 21.56 -8.20 9.06
N GLY A 140 21.34 -9.01 8.04
CA GLY A 140 20.89 -8.57 6.71
C GLY A 140 21.62 -9.29 5.58
N VAL A 141 21.57 -8.73 4.37
CA VAL A 141 22.32 -9.21 3.21
C VAL A 141 22.98 -8.04 2.50
N HIS A 142 24.22 -8.22 2.06
CA HIS A 142 24.94 -7.18 1.32
C HIS A 142 24.30 -6.96 -0.06
N ALA A 143 24.32 -5.71 -0.54
CA ALA A 143 23.65 -5.31 -1.77
C ALA A 143 24.10 -6.13 -3.00
N GLU A 144 25.37 -6.52 -3.07
CA GLU A 144 25.93 -7.30 -4.19
C GLU A 144 25.40 -8.75 -4.25
N ASP A 145 25.26 -9.41 -3.10
CA ASP A 145 24.71 -10.77 -3.05
C ASP A 145 23.23 -10.78 -3.40
N TRP A 146 22.49 -9.79 -2.89
CA TRP A 146 21.09 -9.57 -3.25
C TRP A 146 20.91 -9.22 -4.73
N ARG A 147 21.82 -8.40 -5.30
CA ARG A 147 21.80 -8.03 -6.72
C ARG A 147 21.87 -9.25 -7.61
N THR A 148 22.68 -10.25 -7.26
CA THR A 148 22.82 -11.49 -8.02
C THR A 148 21.49 -12.25 -8.10
N ALA A 149 20.80 -12.41 -6.96
CA ALA A 149 19.48 -13.04 -6.92
C ALA A 149 18.42 -12.23 -7.69
N PHE A 150 18.46 -10.90 -7.60
CA PHE A 150 17.56 -10.03 -8.36
C PHE A 150 17.75 -10.16 -9.87
N TYR A 151 19.00 -10.17 -10.34
CA TYR A 151 19.34 -10.20 -11.76
C TYR A 151 18.95 -11.52 -12.42
N ALA A 152 19.02 -12.63 -11.67
CA ALA A 152 18.61 -13.96 -12.12
C ALA A 152 17.12 -14.04 -12.45
N LYS A 153 16.27 -13.30 -11.71
CA LYS A 153 14.82 -13.25 -11.96
C LYS A 153 14.35 -12.07 -12.82
N HIS A 154 15.20 -11.06 -13.03
CA HIS A 154 14.81 -9.88 -13.79
C HIS A 154 14.87 -10.12 -15.32
N THR A 155 13.74 -9.91 -16.00
CA THR A 155 13.53 -10.15 -17.44
C THR A 155 14.06 -9.02 -18.35
N GLY A 156 15.08 -8.28 -17.90
CA GLY A 156 15.60 -7.13 -18.65
C GLY A 156 16.74 -7.56 -19.56
N ASP A 157 16.79 -7.06 -20.79
CA ASP A 157 17.76 -7.54 -21.79
C ASP A 157 19.14 -6.87 -21.71
N ASN A 158 19.28 -5.81 -20.89
CA ASN A 158 20.55 -5.14 -20.69
C ASN A 158 20.88 -4.91 -19.20
N THR A 159 22.18 -4.90 -18.90
CA THR A 159 22.72 -4.83 -17.55
C THR A 159 22.40 -3.51 -16.85
N ASP A 160 22.37 -2.40 -17.59
CA ASP A 160 22.10 -1.08 -17.03
C ASP A 160 20.64 -0.93 -16.57
N ALA A 161 19.70 -1.49 -17.32
CA ALA A 161 18.28 -1.54 -16.93
C ALA A 161 18.08 -2.40 -15.69
N LYS A 162 18.74 -3.57 -15.60
CA LYS A 162 18.71 -4.41 -14.38
C LYS A 162 19.29 -3.66 -13.17
N LYS A 163 20.40 -2.95 -13.35
CA LYS A 163 21.05 -2.15 -12.30
C LYS A 163 20.12 -1.06 -11.78
N LYS A 164 19.56 -0.26 -12.68
CA LYS A 164 18.62 0.81 -12.33
C LYS A 164 17.35 0.25 -11.69
N ALA A 165 16.83 -0.88 -12.19
CA ALA A 165 15.65 -1.52 -11.62
C ALA A 165 15.89 -2.00 -10.18
N PHE A 166 17.04 -2.64 -9.92
CA PHE A 166 17.43 -3.06 -8.57
C PHE A 166 17.60 -1.87 -7.62
N GLN A 167 18.32 -0.83 -8.07
CA GLN A 167 18.50 0.41 -7.30
C GLN A 167 17.17 1.06 -6.92
N ASN A 168 16.25 1.16 -7.88
CA ASN A 168 14.91 1.71 -7.63
C ASN A 168 14.09 0.81 -6.70
N GLY A 169 14.21 -0.51 -6.84
CA GLY A 169 13.51 -1.50 -6.00
C GLY A 169 13.93 -1.41 -4.53
N ARG A 170 15.23 -1.49 -4.25
CA ARG A 170 15.77 -1.40 -2.87
C ARG A 170 15.50 -0.02 -2.23
N LYS A 171 15.66 1.06 -2.99
CA LYS A 171 15.35 2.42 -2.52
C LYS A 171 13.88 2.54 -2.13
N ALA A 172 12.96 2.05 -2.97
CA ALA A 172 11.54 2.08 -2.66
C ALA A 172 11.16 1.27 -1.42
N LEU A 173 11.87 0.18 -1.11
CA LEU A 173 11.64 -0.60 0.11
C LEU A 173 12.12 0.14 1.37
N VAL A 174 13.27 0.82 1.30
CA VAL A 174 13.78 1.66 2.39
C VAL A 174 12.91 2.91 2.59
N ASP A 175 12.58 3.63 1.52
CA ASP A 175 11.74 4.83 1.58
C ASP A 175 10.34 4.53 2.16
N LYS A 176 9.88 3.27 2.09
CA LYS A 176 8.61 2.78 2.68
C LYS A 176 8.76 2.17 4.08
N GLY A 177 9.96 2.19 4.67
CA GLY A 177 10.22 1.62 6.00
C GLY A 177 10.18 0.09 6.08
N LEU A 178 10.14 -0.61 4.94
CA LEU A 178 10.11 -2.08 4.90
C LEU A 178 11.51 -2.69 5.06
N MET A 179 12.55 -1.87 4.88
CA MET A 179 13.94 -2.29 5.05
C MET A 179 14.76 -1.15 5.64
N THR A 180 15.79 -1.52 6.39
CA THR A 180 16.86 -0.62 6.83
C THR A 180 18.13 -0.95 6.05
N VAL A 181 19.04 0.03 5.93
CA VAL A 181 20.33 -0.16 5.28
C VAL A 181 21.44 0.52 6.09
N THR A 182 22.51 -0.22 6.34
CA THR A 182 23.73 0.27 6.98
C THR A 182 24.92 -0.35 6.25
N ASN A 183 25.86 0.47 5.76
CA ASN A 183 27.05 0.00 5.02
C ASN A 183 26.71 -1.01 3.88
N ASP A 184 25.71 -0.68 3.07
CA ASP A 184 25.19 -1.54 1.98
C ASP A 184 24.63 -2.91 2.41
N VAL A 185 24.46 -3.16 3.71
CA VAL A 185 23.77 -4.32 4.25
C VAL A 185 22.31 -3.96 4.50
N TYR A 186 21.40 -4.73 3.88
CA TYR A 186 19.97 -4.51 3.94
C TYR A 186 19.28 -5.50 4.88
N LEU A 187 18.49 -4.98 5.82
CA LEU A 187 17.72 -5.77 6.79
C LEU A 187 16.24 -5.46 6.69
N THR A 188 15.41 -6.49 6.43
CA THR A 188 13.94 -6.35 6.46
C THR A 188 13.45 -5.93 7.84
N THR A 189 12.45 -5.06 7.92
CA THR A 189 11.82 -4.67 9.20
C THR A 189 10.74 -5.64 9.64
N GLU A 190 10.33 -6.58 8.77
CA GLU A 190 9.26 -7.56 9.02
C GLU A 190 9.78 -8.76 9.86
N PRO A 191 9.39 -8.92 11.14
CA PRO A 191 9.94 -9.96 12.02
C PRO A 191 9.67 -11.38 11.51
N VAL A 192 8.48 -11.60 10.92
CA VAL A 192 8.09 -12.90 10.35
C VAL A 192 9.01 -13.31 9.19
N VAL A 193 9.43 -12.34 8.37
CA VAL A 193 10.35 -12.60 7.26
C VAL A 193 11.75 -12.94 7.77
N ARG A 194 12.23 -12.26 8.83
CA ARG A 194 13.50 -12.60 9.48
C ARG A 194 13.50 -14.04 10.00
N MET A 195 12.42 -14.42 10.71
CA MET A 195 12.27 -15.77 11.25
C MET A 195 12.26 -16.84 10.14
N ALA A 196 11.53 -16.59 9.05
CA ALA A 196 11.48 -17.52 7.91
C ALA A 196 12.86 -17.72 7.26
N ILE A 197 13.69 -16.67 7.17
CA ILE A 197 15.05 -16.74 6.62
C ILE A 197 15.95 -17.62 7.51
N VAL A 198 15.88 -17.46 8.83
CA VAL A 198 16.64 -18.28 9.80
C VAL A 198 16.26 -19.76 9.65
N MET A 199 14.96 -20.07 9.67
CA MET A 199 14.47 -21.46 9.52
C MET A 199 14.89 -22.09 8.18
N GLN A 200 14.87 -21.31 7.09
CA GLN A 200 15.26 -21.82 5.78
C GLN A 200 16.77 -22.12 5.70
N ARG A 201 17.60 -21.37 6.43
CA ARG A 201 19.04 -21.61 6.53
C ARG A 201 19.36 -22.86 7.35
N GLU A 202 18.80 -22.99 8.55
CA GLU A 202 18.99 -24.18 9.40
C GLU A 202 18.57 -25.47 8.69
N GLY A 203 17.47 -25.42 7.94
CA GLY A 203 17.02 -26.54 7.11
C GLY A 203 17.94 -26.85 5.92
N ARG A 204 18.79 -25.92 5.45
CA ARG A 204 19.84 -26.22 4.46
C ARG A 204 21.06 -26.83 5.13
N ASP A 205 21.54 -26.24 6.22
CA ASP A 205 22.73 -26.72 6.95
C ASP A 205 22.52 -28.17 7.43
N ASN A 206 21.32 -28.51 7.91
CA ASN A 206 20.97 -29.88 8.29
C ASN A 206 20.91 -30.87 7.11
N ARG A 207 20.61 -30.42 5.88
CA ARG A 207 20.61 -31.28 4.69
C ARG A 207 22.03 -31.54 4.20
N ASP A 208 22.87 -30.51 4.18
CA ASP A 208 24.25 -30.63 3.71
C ASP A 208 25.14 -31.42 4.70
N GLY A 209 24.81 -31.40 6.00
CA GLY A 209 25.49 -32.19 7.04
C GLY A 209 25.16 -33.69 7.06
N THR A 210 24.10 -34.15 6.38
CA THR A 210 23.70 -35.58 6.35
C THR A 210 24.37 -36.40 5.24
N GLY A 211 25.20 -35.78 4.40
CA GLY A 211 25.91 -36.42 3.30
C GLY A 211 27.33 -36.91 3.61
N GLN A 212 27.79 -36.82 4.87
CA GLN A 212 29.08 -37.33 5.32
C GLN A 212 28.87 -38.35 6.44
N ASN A 213 28.54 -39.59 6.07
CA ASN A 213 28.79 -40.80 6.86
C ASN A 213 28.85 -42.01 5.92
#